data_AF-A0A9E2PBZ1-F1
#
_entry.id   AF-A0A9E2PBZ1-F1
#
_cell.length_a   1.000
_cell.length_b   1.000
_cell.length_c   1.000
_cell.angle_alpha   90.00
_cell.angle_beta   90.00
_cell.angle_gamma   90.00
#
_symmetry.space_group_name_H-M   'P 1'
#
loop_
_entity.id
_entity.type
_entity.pdbx_description
1 polymer ?
#
loop_
_entity_poly.entity_id
_entity_poly.type
_entity_poly.pdbx_seq_one_letter_code
_entity_poly.pdbx_strand_id
1 'polypeptide(L)'
;MSSMISLPRKKFSYNNAKLYKSLGSLIKEYRQWREINQETFAESIRISVRELQNWEANRRRVRIENLHDISEFTGIPMQALVALNADQPVWYSLRKRLVAYSSMEEAQFSSHELFRPSEKAEDHTLLKKVTITTEKHMDMILSCHRDLYCTKRPLRKDVIRTATGILPNVNIIIFDSWGHYVAHRICLPITIDVYQAMKKQKTLEDYLASEMITDIIAKGEGVFFNYSTFAANISASYKLTLDGIRALSKLKRKEKYLIAGHTVTKESAIIQNNLNMNFVRDYAHMHDEVCPVIYETTVDFQLRLDGPFGWMIDQDAKKALTKNLTKESQQKRLPTNSTQNRNKFSHHDESLQQSNILQNKFPVIVDNYPVIAGRINRDRQHDESQLIKSKIEVCTNTECAFYGKMNKGNIVSNGTYRTKEGSPGRRFLCKKCGKSFCKRTETIFYDLRSPEEKVFNAIKLLAKGLPVQRVAKLLEVKSDTIRHWLKLAAAHSEKLDTILIKEHDISRSDLDILWSFVKTNTLRQRALLCKNKTQFQTVD
;
A
#
# COMPACT_ATOMS: atom_id res chain seq x y z
N MET A 1 33.03 -4.70 -1.48
CA MET A 1 32.04 -5.79 -1.59
C MET A 1 31.93 -6.45 -0.23
N SER A 2 30.89 -6.16 0.54
CA SER A 2 30.64 -6.92 1.78
C SER A 2 29.88 -8.18 1.42
N SER A 3 30.50 -9.35 1.59
CA SER A 3 29.73 -10.57 1.83
C SER A 3 28.87 -10.30 3.07
N MET A 4 27.55 -10.47 2.97
CA MET A 4 26.68 -10.37 4.15
C MET A 4 27.20 -11.35 5.21
N ILE A 5 27.74 -10.80 6.30
CA ILE A 5 28.34 -11.58 7.38
C ILE A 5 27.24 -12.47 7.97
N SER A 6 27.56 -13.74 8.22
CA SER A 6 26.62 -14.69 8.82
C SER A 6 26.46 -14.38 10.30
N LEU A 7 25.62 -13.39 10.61
CA LEU A 7 25.42 -12.86 11.95
C LEU A 7 24.65 -13.85 12.85
N PRO A 8 25.05 -14.01 14.13
CA PRO A 8 24.31 -14.78 15.14
C PRO A 8 22.84 -14.33 15.27
N ARG A 9 22.02 -15.16 15.91
CA ARG A 9 20.59 -14.87 16.12
C ARG A 9 20.13 -15.36 17.48
N LYS A 10 19.35 -14.54 18.18
CA LYS A 10 18.54 -15.02 19.32
C LYS A 10 17.32 -15.78 18.85
N LYS A 11 17.06 -16.93 19.48
CA LYS A 11 15.75 -17.63 19.41
C LYS A 11 14.66 -16.71 19.98
N PHE A 12 13.78 -16.23 19.11
CA PHE A 12 12.62 -15.42 19.48
C PHE A 12 11.32 -16.24 19.35
N SER A 13 10.41 -16.09 20.30
CA SER A 13 9.05 -16.67 20.22
C SER A 13 8.09 -15.84 19.35
N TYR A 14 8.40 -14.57 19.10
CA TYR A 14 7.53 -13.65 18.38
C TYR A 14 7.74 -13.74 16.86
N ASN A 15 6.90 -14.53 16.21
CA ASN A 15 6.86 -14.65 14.75
C ASN A 15 6.09 -13.51 14.05
N ASN A 16 5.31 -12.69 14.76
CA ASN A 16 4.35 -11.76 14.15
C ASN A 16 4.95 -10.38 13.84
N ALA A 17 4.28 -9.60 12.99
CA ALA A 17 4.68 -8.21 12.74
C ALA A 17 4.44 -7.35 14.00
N LYS A 18 5.34 -6.39 14.23
CA LYS A 18 5.30 -5.45 15.36
C LYS A 18 5.13 -4.04 14.83
N LEU A 19 4.30 -3.23 15.50
CA LEU A 19 4.17 -1.81 15.20
C LEU A 19 5.38 -1.03 15.73
N TYR A 20 6.27 -0.63 14.83
CA TYR A 20 7.35 0.31 15.12
C TYR A 20 6.84 1.74 14.98
N LYS A 21 7.13 2.58 15.99
CA LYS A 21 6.75 4.00 16.01
C LYS A 21 7.91 4.93 15.66
N SER A 22 9.13 4.41 15.51
CA SER A 22 10.33 5.19 15.22
C SER A 22 11.42 4.33 14.58
N LEU A 23 12.30 4.95 13.79
CA LEU A 23 13.42 4.24 13.18
C LEU A 23 14.43 3.77 14.23
N GLY A 24 14.70 4.57 15.27
CA GLY A 24 15.62 4.21 16.35
C GLY A 24 15.23 2.92 17.09
N SER A 25 13.92 2.72 17.32
CA SER A 25 13.42 1.46 17.91
C SER A 25 13.67 0.24 17.01
N LEU A 26 13.52 0.39 15.68
CA LEU A 26 13.74 -0.72 14.75
C LEU A 26 15.22 -1.10 14.63
N ILE A 27 16.12 -0.10 14.54
CA ILE A 27 17.57 -0.33 14.50
C ILE A 27 18.03 -1.06 15.76
N LYS A 28 17.60 -0.59 16.94
CA LYS A 28 17.99 -1.18 18.23
C LYS A 28 17.50 -2.63 18.38
N GLU A 29 16.27 -2.91 17.96
CA GLU A 29 15.69 -4.26 18.04
C GLU A 29 16.32 -5.20 17.01
N TYR A 30 16.64 -4.73 15.79
CA TYR A 30 17.43 -5.49 14.81
C TYR A 30 18.79 -5.90 15.38
N ARG A 31 19.53 -4.96 15.99
CA ARG A 31 20.83 -5.24 16.60
C ARG A 31 20.74 -6.25 17.74
N GLN A 32 19.74 -6.12 18.61
CA GLN A 32 19.50 -7.05 19.71
C GLN A 32 19.12 -8.45 19.22
N TRP A 33 18.37 -8.55 18.11
CA TRP A 33 18.01 -9.82 17.46
C TRP A 33 19.22 -10.52 16.82
N ARG A 34 20.13 -9.75 16.20
CA ARG A 34 21.37 -10.23 15.56
C ARG A 34 22.61 -10.26 16.46
N GLU A 35 22.43 -9.95 17.74
CA GLU A 35 23.49 -9.91 18.76
C GLU A 35 24.67 -8.99 18.42
N ILE A 36 24.40 -7.89 17.71
CA ILE A 36 25.41 -6.90 17.27
C ILE A 36 25.47 -5.75 18.28
N ASN A 37 26.67 -5.39 18.73
CA ASN A 37 26.91 -4.19 19.53
C ASN A 37 26.75 -2.89 18.68
N GLN A 38 27.00 -1.71 19.26
CA GLN A 38 26.85 -0.46 18.51
C GLN A 38 28.03 -0.21 17.57
N GLU A 39 29.22 -0.67 17.98
CA GLU A 39 30.50 -0.54 17.32
C GLU A 39 30.48 -1.24 15.95
N THR A 40 30.24 -2.55 15.94
CA THR A 40 30.19 -3.39 14.73
C THR A 40 29.05 -2.97 13.80
N PHE A 41 27.90 -2.52 14.32
CA PHE A 41 26.82 -2.01 13.47
C PHE A 41 27.23 -0.68 12.81
N ALA A 42 27.76 0.27 13.57
CA ALA A 42 28.20 1.57 13.07
C ALA A 42 29.32 1.43 12.03
N GLU A 43 30.29 0.55 12.27
CA GLU A 43 31.36 0.19 11.33
C GLU A 43 30.81 -0.41 10.03
N SER A 44 29.85 -1.34 10.13
CA SER A 44 29.25 -2.03 8.97
C SER A 44 28.55 -1.08 7.99
N ILE A 45 28.05 0.07 8.48
CA ILE A 45 27.44 1.15 7.66
C ILE A 45 28.28 2.44 7.67
N ARG A 46 29.56 2.37 8.06
CA ARG A 46 30.56 3.45 7.96
C ARG A 46 30.20 4.77 8.65
N ILE A 47 29.56 4.70 9.82
CA ILE A 47 29.25 5.88 10.65
C ILE A 47 29.95 5.82 12.01
N SER A 48 29.89 6.92 12.76
CA SER A 48 30.33 6.92 14.16
C SER A 48 29.30 6.27 15.09
N VAL A 49 29.76 5.60 16.15
CA VAL A 49 28.90 5.09 17.24
C VAL A 49 28.03 6.19 17.84
N ARG A 50 28.57 7.41 17.99
CA ARG A 50 27.82 8.59 18.44
C ARG A 50 26.66 8.95 17.51
N GLU A 51 26.80 8.75 16.21
CA GLU A 51 25.73 8.99 15.24
C GLU A 51 24.64 7.92 15.34
N LEU A 52 25.03 6.64 15.41
CA LEU A 52 24.10 5.53 15.68
C LEU A 52 23.30 5.75 16.98
N GLN A 53 23.96 6.15 18.07
CA GLN A 53 23.31 6.48 19.34
C GLN A 53 22.29 7.62 19.22
N ASN A 54 22.56 8.62 18.38
CA ASN A 54 21.60 9.69 18.11
C ASN A 54 20.37 9.19 17.34
N TRP A 55 20.52 8.20 16.46
CA TRP A 55 19.39 7.61 15.73
C TRP A 55 18.59 6.66 16.62
N GLU A 56 19.23 5.80 17.40
CA GLU A 56 18.54 4.91 18.36
C GLU A 56 17.77 5.68 19.43
N ALA A 57 18.27 6.84 19.85
CA ALA A 57 17.58 7.76 20.75
C ALA A 57 16.60 8.72 20.04
N ASN A 58 16.38 8.57 18.73
CA ASN A 58 15.53 9.44 17.88
C ASN A 58 15.85 10.95 17.99
N ARG A 59 17.10 11.31 18.30
CA ARG A 59 17.56 12.70 18.46
C ARG A 59 17.85 13.39 17.13
N ARG A 60 18.17 12.62 16.08
CA ARG A 60 18.42 13.10 14.72
C ARG A 60 17.77 12.18 13.70
N ARG A 61 17.28 12.76 12.61
CA ARG A 61 16.85 12.01 11.43
C ARG A 61 18.06 11.50 10.66
N VAL A 62 17.89 10.35 10.03
CA VAL A 62 18.91 9.68 9.22
C VAL A 62 18.91 10.29 7.81
N ARG A 63 20.09 10.45 7.20
CA ARG A 63 20.21 10.90 5.80
C ARG A 63 19.78 9.79 4.85
N ILE A 64 19.33 10.14 3.64
CA ILE A 64 18.86 9.16 2.66
C ILE A 64 19.96 8.16 2.27
N GLU A 65 21.21 8.64 2.11
CA GLU A 65 22.40 7.79 1.86
C GLU A 65 22.51 6.69 2.93
N ASN A 66 22.56 7.09 4.20
CA ASN A 66 22.68 6.17 5.32
C ASN A 66 21.46 5.22 5.46
N LEU A 67 20.28 5.56 4.92
CA LEU A 67 19.15 4.62 4.85
C LEU A 67 19.41 3.51 3.83
N HIS A 68 20.09 3.79 2.71
CA HIS A 68 20.53 2.76 1.78
C HIS A 68 21.51 1.80 2.47
N ASP A 69 22.51 2.33 3.18
CA ASP A 69 23.50 1.51 3.90
C ASP A 69 22.84 0.62 4.96
N ILE A 70 21.87 1.16 5.73
CA ILE A 70 21.05 0.36 6.65
C ILE A 70 20.27 -0.70 5.88
N SER A 71 19.63 -0.39 4.75
CA SER A 71 18.84 -1.34 3.97
C SER A 71 19.68 -2.49 3.42
N GLU A 72 20.85 -2.18 2.82
CA GLU A 72 21.77 -3.17 2.28
C GLU A 72 22.39 -4.05 3.38
N PHE A 73 22.78 -3.47 4.52
CA PHE A 73 23.33 -4.26 5.64
C PHE A 73 22.28 -5.12 6.34
N THR A 74 21.12 -4.55 6.67
CA THR A 74 20.11 -5.21 7.52
C THR A 74 19.14 -6.09 6.75
N GLY A 75 18.93 -5.82 5.47
CA GLY A 75 17.83 -6.40 4.67
C GLY A 75 16.45 -5.84 5.02
N ILE A 76 16.37 -4.75 5.80
CA ILE A 76 15.11 -4.03 6.06
C ILE A 76 14.75 -3.21 4.79
N PRO A 77 13.52 -3.33 4.24
CA PRO A 77 13.13 -2.58 3.05
C PRO A 77 13.20 -1.06 3.24
N MET A 78 13.68 -0.34 2.22
CA MET A 78 13.68 1.14 2.21
C MET A 78 12.32 1.74 2.52
N GLN A 79 11.24 1.08 2.07
CA GLN A 79 9.86 1.45 2.39
C GLN A 79 9.63 1.63 3.91
N ALA A 80 10.10 0.68 4.74
CA ALA A 80 9.97 0.76 6.20
C ALA A 80 10.89 1.83 6.78
N LEU A 81 12.13 1.90 6.30
CA LEU A 81 13.15 2.83 6.78
C LEU A 81 12.77 4.31 6.51
N VAL A 82 12.33 4.62 5.29
CA VAL A 82 11.90 5.96 4.87
C VAL A 82 10.65 6.40 5.62
N ALA A 83 9.66 5.52 5.80
CA ALA A 83 8.46 5.82 6.57
C ALA A 83 8.79 6.12 8.04
N LEU A 84 9.56 5.24 8.70
CA LEU A 84 9.95 5.43 10.10
C LEU A 84 10.85 6.66 10.31
N ASN A 85 11.69 7.02 9.35
CA ASN A 85 12.50 8.26 9.36
C ASN A 85 11.66 9.53 9.06
N ALA A 86 10.46 9.36 8.50
CA ALA A 86 9.46 10.42 8.32
C ALA A 86 8.49 10.54 9.51
N ASP A 87 8.73 9.81 10.60
CA ASP A 87 7.88 9.64 11.78
C ASP A 87 6.55 8.90 11.51
N GLN A 88 6.42 8.19 10.39
CA GLN A 88 5.25 7.36 10.05
C GLN A 88 5.41 5.97 10.68
N PRO A 89 4.50 5.53 11.58
CA PRO A 89 4.55 4.19 12.16
C PRO A 89 4.33 3.10 11.10
N VAL A 90 4.94 1.93 11.32
CA VAL A 90 4.96 0.82 10.37
C VAL A 90 4.85 -0.51 11.11
N TRP A 91 3.99 -1.41 10.64
CA TRP A 91 4.01 -2.81 11.03
C TRP A 91 5.14 -3.52 10.28
N TYR A 92 6.10 -4.08 11.00
CA TYR A 92 7.24 -4.77 10.40
C TYR A 92 7.58 -6.06 11.16
N SER A 93 7.93 -7.12 10.43
CA SER A 93 8.48 -8.35 11.00
C SER A 93 9.96 -8.47 10.65
N LEU A 94 10.84 -8.46 11.65
CA LEU A 94 12.29 -8.66 11.46
C LEU A 94 12.60 -10.02 10.82
N ARG A 95 11.91 -11.09 11.26
CA ARG A 95 12.10 -12.45 10.74
C ARG A 95 11.54 -12.60 9.32
N LYS A 96 10.31 -12.14 9.06
CA LYS A 96 9.64 -12.31 7.75
C LYS A 96 10.03 -11.24 6.73
N ARG A 97 10.75 -10.18 7.15
CA ARG A 97 11.09 -8.98 6.36
C ARG A 97 9.89 -8.31 5.67
N LEU A 98 8.72 -8.46 6.29
CA LEU A 98 7.42 -8.04 5.77
C LEU A 98 7.04 -6.67 6.34
N VAL A 99 6.63 -5.74 5.47
CA VAL A 99 6.21 -4.38 5.80
C VAL A 99 4.73 -4.16 5.48
N ALA A 100 4.02 -3.51 6.40
CA ALA A 100 2.62 -3.10 6.25
C ALA A 100 2.37 -1.74 6.95
N TYR A 101 1.50 -0.91 6.40
CA TYR A 101 1.12 0.40 6.96
C TYR A 101 -0.11 0.34 7.86
N SER A 102 -0.90 -0.74 7.79
CA SER A 102 -2.05 -0.97 8.66
C SER A 102 -2.17 -2.44 9.06
N SER A 103 -2.96 -2.70 10.11
CA SER A 103 -3.33 -4.08 10.50
C SER A 103 -4.14 -4.79 9.42
N MET A 104 -4.88 -4.06 8.57
CA MET A 104 -5.56 -4.63 7.41
C MET A 104 -4.56 -5.09 6.35
N GLU A 105 -3.54 -4.29 6.06
CA GLU A 105 -2.47 -4.69 5.13
C GLU A 105 -1.68 -5.89 5.69
N GLU A 106 -1.41 -5.94 7.00
CA GLU A 106 -0.79 -7.09 7.66
C GLU A 106 -1.64 -8.36 7.51
N ALA A 107 -2.94 -8.28 7.80
CA ALA A 107 -3.88 -9.39 7.63
C ALA A 107 -4.03 -9.86 6.17
N GLN A 108 -3.88 -8.95 5.19
CA GLN A 108 -3.95 -9.29 3.77
C GLN A 108 -2.85 -10.24 3.33
N PHE A 109 -1.67 -10.28 3.97
CA PHE A 109 -0.65 -11.30 3.68
C PHE A 109 -1.05 -12.73 4.07
N SER A 110 -2.12 -12.91 4.85
CA SER A 110 -2.68 -14.22 5.21
C SER A 110 -4.05 -14.48 4.59
N SER A 111 -4.51 -13.65 3.64
CA SER A 111 -5.85 -13.77 3.06
C SER A 111 -5.83 -13.88 1.54
N HIS A 112 -6.91 -14.42 0.98
CA HIS A 112 -7.13 -14.42 -0.47
C HIS A 112 -7.28 -12.99 -1.04
N GLU A 113 -7.42 -11.96 -0.18
CA GLU A 113 -7.43 -10.56 -0.63
C GLU A 113 -6.05 -10.05 -1.07
N LEU A 114 -4.95 -10.72 -0.69
CA LEU A 114 -3.61 -10.49 -1.27
C LEU A 114 -3.64 -10.44 -2.80
N PHE A 115 -4.52 -11.27 -3.37
CA PHE A 115 -4.70 -11.41 -4.79
C PHE A 115 -5.70 -10.41 -5.35
N ARG A 116 -6.71 -9.94 -4.59
CA ARG A 116 -7.71 -8.99 -5.11
C ARG A 116 -7.01 -7.72 -5.62
N PRO A 117 -7.47 -7.11 -6.72
CA PRO A 117 -6.97 -5.80 -7.12
C PRO A 117 -7.50 -4.79 -6.13
N SER A 118 -6.63 -4.29 -5.26
CA SER A 118 -6.93 -3.01 -4.62
C SER A 118 -6.99 -1.93 -5.70
N GLU A 119 -7.85 -0.93 -5.53
CA GLU A 119 -7.85 0.29 -6.37
C GLU A 119 -6.52 1.07 -6.27
N LYS A 120 -5.62 0.66 -5.37
CA LYS A 120 -4.26 1.17 -5.18
C LYS A 120 -3.26 0.62 -6.22
N ALA A 121 -3.71 -0.18 -7.19
CA ALA A 121 -2.89 -0.87 -8.20
C ALA A 121 -2.14 0.04 -9.22
N GLU A 122 -2.10 1.35 -9.02
CA GLU A 122 -1.26 2.28 -9.80
C GLU A 122 0.21 2.31 -9.30
N ASP A 123 0.46 1.91 -8.03
CA ASP A 123 1.81 1.97 -7.42
C ASP A 123 2.76 0.85 -7.94
N HIS A 124 2.27 -0.13 -8.72
CA HIS A 124 3.11 -1.16 -9.35
C HIS A 124 4.13 -0.59 -10.35
N THR A 125 3.92 0.64 -10.82
CA THR A 125 4.75 1.33 -11.81
C THR A 125 6.17 1.64 -11.30
N LEU A 126 6.40 1.54 -9.97
CA LEU A 126 7.69 1.82 -9.31
C LEU A 126 8.56 0.58 -9.04
N LEU A 127 8.05 -0.63 -9.30
CA LEU A 127 8.79 -1.88 -9.07
C LEU A 127 9.59 -2.30 -10.32
N LYS A 128 10.91 -2.34 -10.22
CA LYS A 128 11.79 -2.79 -11.31
C LYS A 128 11.95 -4.32 -11.24
N LYS A 129 11.27 -5.03 -12.14
CA LYS A 129 11.45 -6.47 -12.36
C LYS A 129 12.68 -6.73 -13.25
N VAL A 130 13.49 -7.73 -12.90
CA VAL A 130 14.64 -8.22 -13.68
C VAL A 130 14.68 -9.75 -13.63
N THR A 131 15.14 -10.41 -14.69
CA THR A 131 15.42 -11.86 -14.69
C THR A 131 16.68 -12.17 -13.86
N ILE A 132 16.75 -13.34 -13.23
CA ILE A 132 17.87 -13.73 -12.36
C ILE A 132 19.10 -14.15 -13.19
N THR A 133 19.81 -13.17 -13.76
CA THR A 133 20.96 -13.43 -14.67
C THR A 133 22.34 -13.28 -14.04
N THR A 134 22.48 -12.60 -12.89
CA THR A 134 23.79 -12.28 -12.30
C THR A 134 24.05 -13.04 -11.00
N GLU A 135 25.33 -13.29 -10.72
CA GLU A 135 25.80 -13.81 -9.43
C GLU A 135 25.28 -12.96 -8.26
N LYS A 136 25.33 -11.62 -8.38
CA LYS A 136 24.79 -10.70 -7.36
C LYS A 136 23.30 -10.95 -7.07
N HIS A 137 22.47 -11.20 -8.10
CA HIS A 137 21.06 -11.52 -7.87
C HIS A 137 20.91 -12.82 -7.07
N MET A 138 21.68 -13.84 -7.43
CA MET A 138 21.65 -15.14 -6.75
C MET A 138 22.14 -15.03 -5.30
N ASP A 139 23.19 -14.26 -5.02
CA ASP A 139 23.69 -14.03 -3.66
C ASP A 139 22.67 -13.29 -2.78
N MET A 140 22.00 -12.26 -3.30
CA MET A 140 20.93 -11.55 -2.58
C MET A 140 19.76 -12.49 -2.24
N ILE A 141 19.34 -13.32 -3.20
CA ILE A 141 18.25 -14.28 -3.01
C ILE A 141 18.64 -15.39 -2.02
N LEU A 142 19.83 -16.00 -2.17
CA LEU A 142 20.29 -17.09 -1.32
C LEU A 142 20.57 -16.61 0.12
N SER A 143 21.02 -15.37 0.31
CA SER A 143 21.11 -14.73 1.62
C SER A 143 19.73 -14.55 2.27
N CYS A 144 18.73 -14.07 1.51
CA CYS A 144 17.37 -13.96 2.01
C CYS A 144 16.73 -15.33 2.29
N HIS A 145 17.00 -16.32 1.45
CA HIS A 145 16.56 -17.70 1.63
C HIS A 145 17.12 -18.29 2.92
N ARG A 146 18.43 -18.19 3.16
CA ARG A 146 19.08 -18.60 4.41
C ARG A 146 18.47 -17.92 5.64
N ASP A 147 18.06 -16.66 5.51
CA ASP A 147 17.42 -15.93 6.59
C ASP A 147 15.99 -16.39 6.91
N LEU A 148 15.21 -16.76 5.89
CA LEU A 148 13.82 -17.20 6.07
C LEU A 148 13.70 -18.69 6.37
N TYR A 149 14.44 -19.53 5.64
CA TYR A 149 14.38 -20.99 5.69
C TYR A 149 15.42 -21.61 6.65
N CYS A 150 16.38 -20.84 7.18
CA CYS A 150 17.46 -21.36 8.05
C CYS A 150 18.28 -22.50 7.43
N THR A 151 18.40 -22.54 6.09
CA THR A 151 19.20 -23.53 5.34
C THR A 151 20.68 -23.49 5.74
N LYS A 152 21.25 -24.64 6.10
CA LYS A 152 22.68 -24.77 6.46
C LYS A 152 23.61 -24.57 5.27
N ARG A 153 23.18 -24.96 4.07
CA ARG A 153 23.87 -24.74 2.78
C ARG A 153 22.91 -24.04 1.81
N PRO A 154 23.37 -23.11 0.97
CA PRO A 154 22.55 -22.54 -0.08
C PRO A 154 22.39 -23.54 -1.25
N LEU A 155 21.26 -23.48 -1.97
CA LEU A 155 21.13 -24.16 -3.27
C LEU A 155 22.25 -23.72 -4.23
N ARG A 156 22.79 -24.67 -4.99
CA ARG A 156 23.87 -24.41 -5.94
C ARG A 156 23.42 -23.42 -7.03
N LYS A 157 24.29 -22.47 -7.40
CA LYS A 157 23.93 -21.37 -8.33
C LYS A 157 23.75 -21.80 -9.78
N ASP A 158 24.42 -22.88 -10.20
CA ASP A 158 24.22 -23.54 -11.49
C ASP A 158 22.78 -24.03 -11.67
N VAL A 159 22.18 -24.62 -10.63
CA VAL A 159 20.76 -25.05 -10.63
C VAL A 159 19.83 -23.87 -10.94
N ILE A 160 20.07 -22.72 -10.29
CA ILE A 160 19.29 -21.48 -10.50
C ILE A 160 19.51 -20.94 -11.92
N ARG A 161 20.75 -21.01 -12.43
CA ARG A 161 21.10 -20.55 -13.78
C ARG A 161 20.43 -21.40 -14.86
N THR A 162 20.49 -22.73 -14.76
CA THR A 162 19.81 -23.66 -15.69
C THR A 162 18.29 -23.46 -15.65
N ALA A 163 17.70 -23.36 -14.45
CA ALA A 163 16.27 -23.10 -14.30
C ALA A 163 15.86 -21.73 -14.90
N THR A 164 16.71 -20.71 -14.79
CA THR A 164 16.45 -19.38 -15.36
C THR A 164 16.63 -19.36 -16.88
N GLY A 165 17.51 -20.19 -17.44
CA GLY A 165 17.62 -20.38 -18.90
C GLY A 165 16.33 -20.91 -19.52
N ILE A 166 15.66 -21.85 -18.82
CA ILE A 166 14.38 -22.44 -19.27
C ILE A 166 13.19 -21.51 -18.95
N LEU A 167 13.15 -20.89 -17.76
CA LEU A 167 12.03 -20.06 -17.28
C LEU A 167 12.39 -18.59 -17.01
N PRO A 168 12.96 -17.83 -17.97
CA PRO A 168 13.48 -16.48 -17.72
C PRO A 168 12.41 -15.45 -17.33
N ASN A 169 11.14 -15.73 -17.63
CA ASN A 169 9.99 -14.88 -17.28
C ASN A 169 9.38 -15.21 -15.91
N VAL A 170 9.69 -16.38 -15.34
CA VAL A 170 9.22 -16.84 -14.01
C VAL A 170 10.30 -16.62 -12.95
N ASN A 171 11.57 -16.84 -13.33
CA ASN A 171 12.73 -16.69 -12.45
C ASN A 171 13.20 -15.23 -12.43
N ILE A 172 12.56 -14.46 -11.56
CA ILE A 172 12.64 -13.01 -11.49
C ILE A 172 13.00 -12.52 -10.09
N ILE A 173 13.72 -11.40 -10.06
CA ILE A 173 14.03 -10.58 -8.89
C ILE A 173 13.38 -9.21 -9.09
N ILE A 174 12.88 -8.61 -8.00
CA ILE A 174 12.20 -7.31 -8.03
C ILE A 174 12.91 -6.36 -7.08
N PHE A 175 13.16 -5.15 -7.58
CA PHE A 175 13.71 -4.03 -6.84
C PHE A 175 12.67 -2.91 -6.69
N ASP A 176 12.78 -2.15 -5.62
CA ASP A 176 12.00 -0.93 -5.41
C ASP A 176 12.56 0.28 -6.20
N SER A 177 11.90 1.43 -6.07
CA SER A 177 12.32 2.69 -6.72
C SER A 177 13.66 3.26 -6.22
N TRP A 178 14.21 2.73 -5.13
CA TRP A 178 15.55 3.07 -4.62
C TRP A 178 16.62 2.06 -5.08
N GLY A 179 16.21 1.01 -5.82
CA GLY A 179 17.10 -0.03 -6.31
C GLY A 179 17.36 -1.17 -5.32
N HIS A 180 16.62 -1.26 -4.20
CA HIS A 180 16.79 -2.32 -3.21
C HIS A 180 15.91 -3.52 -3.52
N TYR A 181 16.44 -4.71 -3.25
CA TYR A 181 15.74 -5.97 -3.39
C TYR A 181 14.54 -6.04 -2.44
N VAL A 182 13.36 -6.36 -3.00
CA VAL A 182 12.11 -6.47 -2.24
C VAL A 182 11.32 -7.74 -2.56
N ALA A 183 11.69 -8.51 -3.59
CA ALA A 183 11.01 -9.75 -3.94
C ALA A 183 11.84 -10.66 -4.88
N HIS A 184 11.54 -11.95 -4.88
CA HIS A 184 11.96 -12.89 -5.92
C HIS A 184 11.03 -14.09 -6.07
N ARG A 185 11.23 -14.81 -7.17
CA ARG A 185 10.79 -16.19 -7.36
C ARG A 185 11.91 -17.01 -7.99
N ILE A 186 12.24 -18.15 -7.38
CA ILE A 186 12.99 -19.25 -7.97
C ILE A 186 12.03 -20.42 -8.14
N CYS A 187 11.80 -20.78 -9.40
CA CYS A 187 11.00 -21.89 -9.88
C CYS A 187 11.90 -22.83 -10.67
N LEU A 188 11.99 -24.08 -10.23
CA LEU A 188 12.79 -25.13 -10.81
C LEU A 188 11.87 -26.01 -11.68
N PRO A 189 12.03 -26.03 -13.02
CA PRO A 189 11.30 -26.95 -13.86
C PRO A 189 11.93 -28.35 -13.76
N ILE A 190 11.19 -29.30 -13.21
CA ILE A 190 11.65 -30.68 -12.97
C ILE A 190 10.63 -31.70 -13.47
N THR A 191 11.10 -32.89 -13.86
CA THR A 191 10.21 -33.99 -14.25
C THR A 191 9.41 -34.50 -13.05
N ILE A 192 8.29 -35.19 -13.33
CA ILE A 192 7.47 -35.81 -12.28
C ILE A 192 8.31 -36.80 -11.46
N ASP A 193 9.16 -37.61 -12.10
CA ASP A 193 10.01 -38.59 -11.41
C ASP A 193 11.01 -37.93 -10.46
N VAL A 194 11.71 -36.89 -10.92
CA VAL A 194 12.62 -36.10 -10.08
C VAL A 194 11.86 -35.51 -8.89
N TYR A 195 10.66 -35.00 -9.11
CA TYR A 195 9.82 -34.45 -8.04
C TYR A 195 9.37 -35.52 -7.03
N GLN A 196 8.94 -36.70 -7.48
CA GLN A 196 8.55 -37.81 -6.59
C GLN A 196 9.75 -38.36 -5.80
N ALA A 197 10.95 -38.36 -6.38
CA ALA A 197 12.19 -38.71 -5.69
C ALA A 197 12.65 -37.61 -4.71
N MET A 198 12.54 -36.34 -5.09
CA MET A 198 12.82 -35.17 -4.24
C MET A 198 11.95 -35.16 -2.98
N LYS A 199 10.66 -35.51 -3.11
CA LYS A 199 9.72 -35.62 -1.99
C LYS A 199 10.12 -36.65 -0.92
N LYS A 200 11.09 -37.54 -1.19
CA LYS A 200 11.63 -38.53 -0.23
C LYS A 200 12.86 -38.03 0.52
N GLN A 201 13.51 -36.97 0.05
CA GLN A 201 14.79 -36.49 0.58
C GLN A 201 14.67 -35.80 1.93
N LYS A 202 15.78 -35.76 2.68
CA LYS A 202 15.90 -34.99 3.94
C LYS A 202 16.34 -33.55 3.71
N THR A 203 17.24 -33.32 2.76
CA THR A 203 17.78 -31.99 2.41
C THR A 203 17.59 -31.76 0.92
N LEU A 204 16.98 -30.64 0.53
CA LEU A 204 16.68 -30.34 -0.87
C LEU A 204 17.94 -29.83 -1.59
N GLU A 205 18.77 -29.06 -0.89
CA GLU A 205 19.96 -28.38 -1.42
C GLU A 205 21.10 -29.35 -1.75
N ASP A 206 21.20 -30.48 -1.04
CA ASP A 206 22.16 -31.55 -1.33
C ASP A 206 21.68 -32.48 -2.46
N TYR A 207 20.37 -32.54 -2.73
CA TYR A 207 19.78 -33.39 -3.79
C TYR A 207 19.62 -32.67 -5.13
N LEU A 208 19.12 -31.44 -5.12
CA LEU A 208 18.79 -30.69 -6.34
C LEU A 208 20.05 -30.27 -7.08
N ALA A 209 20.25 -30.86 -8.26
CA ALA A 209 21.41 -30.69 -9.10
C ALA A 209 21.01 -30.17 -10.51
N SER A 210 21.94 -29.53 -11.23
CA SER A 210 21.61 -28.80 -12.47
C SER A 210 21.08 -29.71 -13.58
N GLU A 211 21.48 -30.97 -13.53
CA GLU A 211 21.20 -32.04 -14.48
C GLU A 211 19.77 -32.58 -14.31
N MET A 212 19.15 -32.32 -13.16
CA MET A 212 17.75 -32.63 -12.88
C MET A 212 16.78 -31.56 -13.43
N ILE A 213 17.29 -30.38 -13.75
CA ILE A 213 16.49 -29.27 -14.27
C ILE A 213 16.24 -29.51 -15.76
N THR A 214 14.96 -29.64 -16.14
CA THR A 214 14.54 -30.11 -17.46
C THR A 214 13.62 -29.09 -18.12
N ASP A 215 13.67 -28.94 -19.46
CA ASP A 215 12.63 -28.21 -20.18
C ASP A 215 11.31 -29.00 -20.23
N ILE A 216 10.51 -28.81 -19.18
CA ILE A 216 9.16 -29.38 -19.05
C ILE A 216 8.15 -28.76 -20.04
N ILE A 217 8.44 -27.58 -20.59
CA ILE A 217 7.58 -26.93 -21.60
C ILE A 217 7.75 -27.67 -22.93
N ALA A 218 8.99 -27.97 -23.33
CA ALA A 218 9.28 -28.80 -24.50
C ALA A 218 8.78 -30.24 -24.35
N LYS A 219 8.88 -30.84 -23.15
CA LYS A 219 8.31 -32.19 -22.87
C LYS A 219 6.78 -32.23 -22.85
N GLY A 220 6.10 -31.10 -22.64
CA GLY A 220 4.63 -31.04 -22.55
C GLY A 220 4.04 -31.50 -21.21
N GLU A 221 4.87 -31.78 -20.20
CA GLU A 221 4.47 -32.18 -18.85
C GLU A 221 5.61 -32.00 -17.83
N GLY A 222 5.28 -31.85 -16.55
CA GLY A 222 6.27 -31.74 -15.46
C GLY A 222 5.80 -30.90 -14.27
N VAL A 223 6.75 -30.47 -13.44
CA VAL A 223 6.47 -29.74 -12.19
C VAL A 223 7.19 -28.41 -12.16
N PHE A 224 6.44 -27.33 -11.96
CA PHE A 224 6.94 -26.00 -11.63
C PHE A 224 7.18 -25.93 -10.11
N PHE A 225 8.36 -26.34 -9.66
CA PHE A 225 8.70 -26.36 -8.23
C PHE A 225 9.23 -24.98 -7.77
N ASN A 226 8.38 -24.18 -7.13
CA ASN A 226 8.75 -22.90 -6.54
C ASN A 226 9.58 -23.12 -5.26
N TYR A 227 10.86 -23.44 -5.44
CA TYR A 227 11.83 -23.67 -4.37
C TYR A 227 11.96 -22.50 -3.40
N SER A 228 11.88 -21.25 -3.90
CA SER A 228 11.91 -20.07 -3.03
C SER A 228 11.11 -18.92 -3.63
N THR A 229 10.20 -18.36 -2.83
CA THR A 229 9.45 -17.15 -3.16
C THR A 229 9.45 -16.23 -1.95
N PHE A 230 9.65 -14.94 -2.17
CA PHE A 230 9.62 -13.91 -1.12
C PHE A 230 9.08 -12.60 -1.67
N ALA A 231 8.33 -11.87 -0.85
CA ALA A 231 7.97 -10.48 -1.09
C ALA A 231 7.93 -9.71 0.24
N ALA A 232 8.57 -8.55 0.26
CA ALA A 232 8.60 -7.66 1.43
C ALA A 232 7.28 -6.90 1.64
N ASN A 233 6.51 -6.66 0.59
CA ASN A 233 5.24 -5.91 0.64
C ASN A 233 4.15 -6.53 -0.27
N ILE A 234 2.89 -6.15 -0.09
CA ILE A 234 1.76 -6.65 -0.90
C ILE A 234 1.97 -6.37 -2.39
N SER A 235 2.38 -5.16 -2.74
CA SER A 235 2.55 -4.72 -4.13
C SER A 235 3.54 -5.60 -4.91
N ALA A 236 4.61 -6.06 -4.26
CA ALA A 236 5.58 -6.99 -4.79
C ALA A 236 5.02 -8.43 -4.85
N SER A 237 4.28 -8.86 -3.83
CA SER A 237 3.66 -10.19 -3.77
C SER A 237 2.60 -10.40 -4.88
N TYR A 238 1.70 -9.42 -5.03
CA TYR A 238 0.73 -9.34 -6.12
C TYR A 238 1.44 -9.35 -7.48
N LYS A 239 2.52 -8.56 -7.64
CA LYS A 239 3.28 -8.47 -8.89
C LYS A 239 3.96 -9.78 -9.28
N LEU A 240 4.59 -10.48 -8.33
CA LEU A 240 5.14 -11.84 -8.54
C LEU A 240 4.05 -12.81 -8.97
N THR A 241 2.89 -12.76 -8.31
CA THR A 241 1.77 -13.67 -8.56
C THR A 241 1.20 -13.48 -9.97
N LEU A 242 0.84 -12.23 -10.31
CA LEU A 242 0.29 -11.86 -11.61
C LEU A 242 1.23 -12.22 -12.77
N ASP A 243 2.53 -11.94 -12.65
CA ASP A 243 3.49 -12.25 -13.71
C ASP A 243 3.74 -13.77 -13.83
N GLY A 244 3.65 -14.53 -12.72
CA GLY A 244 3.66 -15.99 -12.75
C GLY A 244 2.43 -16.59 -13.45
N ILE A 245 1.23 -16.09 -13.14
CA ILE A 245 -0.03 -16.49 -13.80
C ILE A 245 0.03 -16.21 -15.31
N ARG A 246 0.53 -15.04 -15.71
CA ARG A 246 0.75 -14.69 -17.13
C ARG A 246 1.76 -15.57 -17.86
N ALA A 247 2.70 -16.18 -17.15
CA ALA A 247 3.63 -17.14 -17.74
C ALA A 247 2.94 -18.50 -17.93
N LEU A 248 2.27 -19.00 -16.89
CA LEU A 248 1.62 -20.31 -16.90
C LEU A 248 0.34 -20.36 -17.76
N SER A 249 -0.37 -19.23 -17.93
CA SER A 249 -1.57 -19.15 -18.78
C SER A 249 -1.30 -19.45 -20.25
N LYS A 250 -0.06 -19.25 -20.71
CA LYS A 250 0.40 -19.53 -22.08
C LYS A 250 0.64 -21.02 -22.37
N LEU A 251 0.69 -21.87 -21.35
CA LEU A 251 0.91 -23.30 -21.51
C LEU A 251 -0.28 -23.96 -22.22
N LYS A 252 0.02 -24.83 -23.19
CA LYS A 252 -0.94 -25.81 -23.71
C LYS A 252 -1.00 -27.00 -22.74
N ARG A 253 -2.14 -27.72 -22.70
CA ARG A 253 -2.30 -28.93 -21.90
C ARG A 253 -1.95 -28.75 -20.41
N LYS A 254 -2.56 -27.74 -19.77
CA LYS A 254 -2.29 -27.34 -18.38
C LYS A 254 -2.53 -28.47 -17.38
N GLU A 255 -3.37 -29.45 -17.72
CA GLU A 255 -3.67 -30.63 -16.92
C GLU A 255 -2.45 -31.53 -16.68
N LYS A 256 -1.44 -31.45 -17.55
CA LYS A 256 -0.19 -32.22 -17.46
C LYS A 256 0.89 -31.58 -16.58
N TYR A 257 0.62 -30.41 -16.01
CA TYR A 257 1.59 -29.68 -15.20
C TYR A 257 1.13 -29.56 -13.76
N LEU A 258 2.05 -29.82 -12.83
CA LEU A 258 1.88 -29.47 -11.43
C LEU A 258 2.59 -28.14 -11.12
N ILE A 259 2.03 -27.38 -10.21
CA ILE A 259 2.74 -26.31 -9.51
C ILE A 259 2.89 -26.72 -8.05
N ALA A 260 4.13 -26.65 -7.55
CA ALA A 260 4.47 -27.01 -6.18
C ALA A 260 5.13 -25.83 -5.47
N GLY A 261 4.72 -25.54 -4.24
CA GLY A 261 5.18 -24.39 -3.45
C GLY A 261 5.91 -24.83 -2.19
N HIS A 262 7.20 -24.46 -2.07
CA HIS A 262 8.03 -24.71 -0.88
C HIS A 262 8.02 -23.48 0.03
N THR A 263 7.44 -23.61 1.23
CA THR A 263 7.18 -22.49 2.14
C THR A 263 7.58 -22.77 3.59
N VAL A 264 8.05 -21.75 4.31
CA VAL A 264 8.40 -21.81 5.75
C VAL A 264 7.60 -20.85 6.63
N THR A 265 6.80 -19.95 6.05
CA THR A 265 6.00 -18.99 6.83
C THR A 265 4.56 -19.44 6.97
N LYS A 266 3.94 -19.15 8.12
CA LYS A 266 2.53 -19.48 8.39
C LYS A 266 1.61 -18.77 7.41
N GLU A 267 1.93 -17.53 7.08
CA GLU A 267 1.20 -16.67 6.14
C GLU A 267 1.15 -17.32 4.75
N SER A 268 2.32 -17.78 4.27
CA SER A 268 2.43 -18.46 2.98
C SER A 268 1.75 -19.83 3.00
N ALA A 269 1.78 -20.57 4.11
CA ALA A 269 1.02 -21.82 4.25
C ALA A 269 -0.50 -21.56 4.22
N ILE A 270 -0.99 -20.50 4.88
CA ILE A 270 -2.40 -20.06 4.79
C ILE A 270 -2.75 -19.66 3.35
N ILE A 271 -1.86 -18.97 2.63
CA ILE A 271 -2.03 -18.68 1.20
C ILE A 271 -2.19 -19.99 0.39
N GLN A 272 -1.31 -20.98 0.56
CA GLN A 272 -1.42 -22.23 -0.21
C GLN A 272 -2.73 -22.99 0.10
N ASN A 273 -3.16 -23.00 1.37
CA ASN A 273 -4.45 -23.56 1.77
C ASN A 273 -5.62 -22.80 1.10
N ASN A 274 -5.60 -21.45 1.12
CA ASN A 274 -6.62 -20.61 0.49
C ASN A 274 -6.65 -20.74 -1.06
N LEU A 275 -5.56 -21.19 -1.67
CA LEU A 275 -5.47 -21.53 -3.09
C LEU A 275 -5.94 -22.97 -3.38
N ASN A 276 -6.47 -23.69 -2.38
CA ASN A 276 -6.85 -25.11 -2.47
C ASN A 276 -5.70 -25.99 -3.00
N MET A 277 -4.47 -25.71 -2.57
CA MET A 277 -3.33 -26.59 -2.85
C MET A 277 -3.27 -27.72 -1.82
N ASN A 278 -3.03 -28.94 -2.29
CA ASN A 278 -2.94 -30.11 -1.43
C ASN A 278 -1.66 -30.04 -0.61
N PHE A 279 -1.75 -30.26 0.70
CA PHE A 279 -0.58 -30.51 1.54
C PHE A 279 0.10 -31.80 1.09
N VAL A 280 1.42 -31.77 0.95
CA VAL A 280 2.20 -32.90 0.43
C VAL A 280 3.11 -33.49 1.50
N ARG A 281 3.92 -32.64 2.12
CA ARG A 281 4.92 -33.05 3.11
C ARG A 281 5.33 -31.86 3.96
N ASP A 282 5.40 -32.10 5.27
CA ASP A 282 6.16 -31.28 6.21
C ASP A 282 7.59 -31.83 6.32
N TYR A 283 8.58 -30.95 6.26
CA TYR A 283 9.99 -31.21 6.50
C TYR A 283 10.33 -30.84 7.94
N ALA A 284 9.54 -31.35 8.89
CA ALA A 284 9.78 -31.19 10.31
C ALA A 284 11.22 -31.59 10.67
N HIS A 285 11.92 -30.69 11.36
CA HIS A 285 13.33 -30.82 11.77
C HIS A 285 14.38 -30.83 10.63
N MET A 286 14.03 -30.50 9.38
CA MET A 286 15.01 -30.28 8.29
C MET A 286 15.95 -29.11 8.58
N HIS A 287 15.43 -28.07 9.24
CA HIS A 287 16.20 -26.94 9.74
C HIS A 287 15.85 -26.69 11.21
N ASP A 288 16.85 -26.34 12.02
CA ASP A 288 16.74 -26.40 13.50
C ASP A 288 15.77 -25.35 14.12
N GLU A 289 15.18 -24.47 13.29
CA GLU A 289 14.33 -23.34 13.71
C GLU A 289 13.03 -23.13 12.88
N VAL A 290 12.82 -23.90 11.80
CA VAL A 290 11.64 -23.82 10.92
C VAL A 290 11.30 -25.19 10.34
N CYS A 291 10.02 -25.40 10.03
CA CYS A 291 9.53 -26.58 9.32
C CYS A 291 9.05 -26.14 7.92
N PRO A 292 9.84 -26.40 6.85
CA PRO A 292 9.38 -26.15 5.49
C PRO A 292 8.27 -27.12 5.09
N VAL A 293 7.28 -26.64 4.36
CA VAL A 293 6.14 -27.43 3.87
C VAL A 293 6.07 -27.32 2.36
N ILE A 294 5.78 -28.44 1.69
CA ILE A 294 5.43 -28.48 0.27
C ILE A 294 3.93 -28.64 0.11
N TYR A 295 3.37 -27.79 -0.75
CA TYR A 295 2.00 -27.88 -1.26
C TYR A 295 2.03 -28.11 -2.78
N GLU A 296 1.08 -28.87 -3.35
CA GLU A 296 0.98 -29.10 -4.80
C GLU A 296 -0.46 -29.04 -5.33
N THR A 297 -0.61 -28.70 -6.61
CA THR A 297 -1.89 -28.68 -7.34
C THR A 297 -1.62 -28.72 -8.85
N THR A 298 -2.64 -28.94 -9.68
CA THR A 298 -2.49 -28.83 -11.14
C THR A 298 -2.49 -27.36 -11.58
N VAL A 299 -1.68 -27.04 -12.59
CA VAL A 299 -1.67 -25.71 -13.21
C VAL A 299 -3.03 -25.38 -13.83
N ASP A 300 -3.74 -26.39 -14.33
CA ASP A 300 -5.09 -26.22 -14.85
C ASP A 300 -6.08 -25.73 -13.79
N PHE A 301 -6.19 -26.42 -12.65
CA PHE A 301 -7.10 -26.04 -11.57
C PHE A 301 -6.89 -24.60 -11.09
N GLN A 302 -5.64 -24.16 -10.99
CA GLN A 302 -5.29 -22.79 -10.59
C GLN A 302 -5.74 -21.71 -11.59
N LEU A 303 -5.85 -22.06 -12.88
CA LEU A 303 -6.02 -21.11 -13.99
C LEU A 303 -7.35 -21.23 -14.74
N ARG A 304 -8.25 -22.13 -14.34
CA ARG A 304 -9.66 -22.13 -14.79
C ARG A 304 -10.38 -20.86 -14.33
N LEU A 305 -11.44 -20.46 -15.02
CA LEU A 305 -12.17 -19.21 -14.76
C LEU A 305 -12.82 -19.15 -13.36
N ASP A 306 -13.27 -20.29 -12.87
CA ASP A 306 -13.79 -20.56 -11.53
C ASP A 306 -12.70 -20.91 -10.50
N GLY A 307 -11.46 -21.12 -10.96
CA GLY A 307 -10.30 -21.39 -10.12
C GLY A 307 -9.75 -20.16 -9.39
N PRO A 308 -8.83 -20.36 -8.42
CA PRO A 308 -8.32 -19.29 -7.53
C PRO A 308 -7.80 -18.02 -8.25
N PHE A 309 -7.24 -18.18 -9.45
CA PHE A 309 -6.74 -17.08 -10.27
C PHE A 309 -7.53 -16.80 -11.55
N GLY A 310 -8.66 -17.48 -11.80
CA GLY A 310 -9.45 -17.30 -13.03
C GLY A 310 -9.89 -15.85 -13.26
N TRP A 311 -10.30 -15.19 -12.19
CA TRP A 311 -10.69 -13.79 -12.20
C TRP A 311 -9.51 -12.83 -12.55
N MET A 312 -8.25 -13.18 -12.22
CA MET A 312 -7.08 -12.38 -12.63
C MET A 312 -6.88 -12.43 -14.15
N ILE A 313 -7.13 -13.60 -14.75
CA ILE A 313 -7.00 -13.82 -16.20
C ILE A 313 -8.06 -13.01 -16.94
N ASP A 314 -9.32 -13.05 -16.48
CA ASP A 314 -10.42 -12.24 -17.00
C ASP A 314 -10.12 -10.73 -16.94
N GLN A 315 -9.63 -10.24 -15.80
CA GLN A 315 -9.26 -8.82 -15.68
C GLN A 315 -8.08 -8.41 -16.58
N ASP A 316 -7.08 -9.27 -16.76
CA ASP A 316 -5.94 -8.96 -17.64
C ASP A 316 -6.36 -8.96 -19.11
N ALA A 317 -7.26 -9.87 -19.51
CA ALA A 317 -7.89 -9.88 -20.82
C ALA A 317 -8.71 -8.60 -21.07
N LYS A 318 -9.55 -8.18 -20.11
CA LYS A 318 -10.31 -6.92 -20.17
C LYS A 318 -9.41 -5.69 -20.26
N LYS A 319 -8.28 -5.67 -19.54
CA LYS A 319 -7.26 -4.60 -19.60
C LYS A 319 -6.49 -4.59 -20.92
N ALA A 320 -6.22 -5.74 -21.53
CA ALA A 320 -5.62 -5.85 -22.85
C ALA A 320 -6.58 -5.32 -23.94
N LEU A 321 -7.85 -5.71 -23.88
CA LEU A 321 -8.88 -5.26 -24.81
C LEU A 321 -9.08 -3.74 -24.78
N THR A 322 -9.20 -3.14 -23.59
CA THR A 322 -9.29 -1.67 -23.45
C THR A 322 -8.03 -0.95 -23.96
N LYS A 323 -6.82 -1.46 -23.69
CA LYS A 323 -5.58 -0.88 -24.25
C LYS A 323 -5.53 -0.95 -25.77
N ASN A 324 -6.01 -2.03 -26.38
CA ASN A 324 -6.05 -2.16 -27.85
C ASN A 324 -7.05 -1.16 -28.44
N LEU A 325 -8.26 -1.03 -27.88
CA LEU A 325 -9.24 0.00 -28.25
C LEU A 325 -8.67 1.44 -28.10
N THR A 326 -7.83 1.67 -27.08
CA THR A 326 -7.15 2.98 -26.90
C THR A 326 -6.08 3.22 -27.96
N LYS A 327 -5.38 2.17 -28.41
CA LYS A 327 -4.39 2.28 -29.50
C LYS A 327 -5.04 2.44 -30.87
N GLU A 328 -6.12 1.73 -31.16
CA GLU A 328 -6.87 1.85 -32.41
C GLU A 328 -7.51 3.23 -32.56
N SER A 329 -8.05 3.80 -31.47
CA SER A 329 -8.56 5.18 -31.46
C SER A 329 -7.46 6.25 -31.57
N GLN A 330 -6.21 5.92 -31.23
CA GLN A 330 -5.04 6.78 -31.48
C GLN A 330 -4.48 6.63 -32.91
N GLN A 331 -4.51 5.42 -33.50
CA GLN A 331 -4.10 5.18 -34.89
C GLN A 331 -5.10 5.72 -35.93
N LYS A 332 -6.39 5.86 -35.59
CA LYS A 332 -7.42 6.45 -36.46
C LYS A 332 -7.41 7.99 -36.55
N ARG A 333 -6.30 8.67 -36.21
CA ARG A 333 -6.15 10.13 -36.38
C ARG A 333 -4.94 10.50 -37.22
N LEU A 334 -5.18 10.81 -38.51
CA LEU A 334 -4.42 11.67 -39.43
C LEU A 334 -5.16 11.65 -40.80
N PRO A 335 -5.12 12.70 -41.64
CA PRO A 335 -5.37 14.11 -41.34
C PRO A 335 -6.39 14.78 -42.30
N THR A 336 -6.54 16.10 -42.16
CA THR A 336 -7.12 17.10 -43.10
C THR A 336 -8.63 17.46 -43.06
N ASN A 337 -8.84 18.74 -42.71
CA ASN A 337 -9.60 19.79 -43.39
C ASN A 337 -11.14 19.75 -43.57
N SER A 338 -11.76 20.77 -42.96
CA SER A 338 -12.86 21.63 -43.47
C SER A 338 -14.08 21.00 -44.15
N THR A 339 -15.25 21.14 -43.50
CA THR A 339 -16.23 22.21 -43.84
C THR A 339 -17.40 22.25 -42.84
N GLN A 340 -18.26 23.28 -42.94
CA GLN A 340 -19.43 23.52 -42.10
C GLN A 340 -20.56 22.50 -42.38
N ASN A 341 -21.39 22.15 -41.37
CA ASN A 341 -22.76 22.71 -41.26
C ASN A 341 -23.45 22.39 -39.92
N ARG A 342 -24.58 23.05 -39.65
CA ARG A 342 -25.45 22.93 -38.44
C ARG A 342 -26.62 21.94 -38.64
N ASN A 343 -27.33 21.68 -37.52
CA ASN A 343 -28.71 21.10 -37.41
C ASN A 343 -28.78 19.57 -37.55
N LYS A 344 -29.73 18.82 -36.94
CA LYS A 344 -30.80 19.08 -35.94
C LYS A 344 -31.38 17.72 -35.45
N PHE A 345 -31.97 17.66 -34.23
CA PHE A 345 -32.92 16.62 -33.75
C PHE A 345 -32.42 15.15 -33.72
N SER A 346 -33.01 14.16 -33.01
CA SER A 346 -34.07 14.11 -31.97
C SER A 346 -33.94 12.79 -31.16
N HIS A 347 -34.63 12.67 -30.03
CA HIS A 347 -34.77 11.42 -29.25
C HIS A 347 -35.55 10.31 -29.99
N HIS A 348 -35.17 9.05 -29.74
CA HIS A 348 -36.00 7.87 -29.42
C HIS A 348 -35.00 6.81 -28.87
N ASP A 349 -35.03 6.27 -27.64
CA ASP A 349 -36.05 5.86 -26.66
C ASP A 349 -36.36 4.34 -26.70
N GLU A 350 -36.60 3.76 -25.51
CA GLU A 350 -37.10 2.39 -25.25
C GLU A 350 -36.21 1.15 -25.58
N SER A 351 -36.20 0.04 -24.82
CA SER A 351 -36.85 -0.28 -23.51
C SER A 351 -36.42 -1.65 -22.90
N LEU A 352 -37.07 -2.01 -21.75
CA LEU A 352 -37.24 -3.34 -21.11
C LEU A 352 -36.03 -3.98 -20.35
N GLN A 353 -36.08 -4.16 -19.00
CA GLN A 353 -36.77 -5.19 -18.17
C GLN A 353 -35.90 -6.47 -17.96
N GLN A 354 -35.93 -7.30 -16.91
CA GLN A 354 -36.62 -7.51 -15.60
C GLN A 354 -35.63 -8.36 -14.69
N SER A 355 -35.77 -8.65 -13.38
CA SER A 355 -36.48 -8.07 -12.21
C SER A 355 -36.15 -8.82 -10.89
N ASN A 356 -35.90 -8.08 -9.79
CA ASN A 356 -36.29 -8.33 -8.37
C ASN A 356 -36.08 -9.69 -7.63
N ILE A 357 -36.37 -9.62 -6.30
CA ILE A 357 -36.55 -10.69 -5.28
C ILE A 357 -35.24 -11.03 -4.53
N LEU A 358 -35.12 -10.99 -3.19
CA LEU A 358 -36.10 -10.94 -2.09
C LEU A 358 -35.67 -10.01 -0.93
N GLN A 359 -36.63 -9.45 -0.19
CA GLN A 359 -36.40 -8.69 1.05
C GLN A 359 -36.32 -9.63 2.27
N ASN A 360 -35.57 -9.23 3.32
CA ASN A 360 -35.97 -9.53 4.70
C ASN A 360 -35.54 -8.41 5.65
N LYS A 361 -36.46 -7.99 6.53
CA LYS A 361 -36.27 -6.94 7.55
C LYS A 361 -36.07 -7.62 8.92
N PHE A 362 -35.36 -6.97 9.84
CA PHE A 362 -35.86 -6.60 11.18
C PHE A 362 -34.97 -5.48 11.77
N PRO A 363 -35.48 -4.63 12.69
CA PRO A 363 -34.86 -3.33 13.01
C PRO A 363 -34.06 -3.30 14.32
N VAL A 364 -33.22 -2.26 14.48
CA VAL A 364 -32.77 -1.76 15.78
C VAL A 364 -32.95 -0.24 15.79
N ILE A 365 -33.57 0.29 16.86
CA ILE A 365 -33.85 1.72 17.07
C ILE A 365 -32.88 2.24 18.13
N VAL A 366 -32.28 3.41 17.91
CA VAL A 366 -31.74 4.27 18.99
C VAL A 366 -32.06 5.74 18.66
N ASP A 367 -32.88 6.34 19.53
CA ASP A 367 -33.11 7.76 19.84
C ASP A 367 -33.30 8.83 18.74
N ASN A 368 -34.59 9.16 18.56
CA ASN A 368 -35.15 10.53 18.48
C ASN A 368 -34.60 11.53 17.45
N TYR A 369 -35.09 11.46 16.21
CA TYR A 369 -35.73 12.59 15.49
C TYR A 369 -36.58 12.01 14.32
N PRO A 370 -37.68 12.65 13.89
CA PRO A 370 -38.63 12.05 12.94
C PRO A 370 -38.16 12.21 11.48
N VAL A 371 -38.14 11.10 10.73
CA VAL A 371 -37.95 11.12 9.28
C VAL A 371 -39.29 10.90 8.59
N ILE A 372 -39.82 11.95 7.94
CA ILE A 372 -40.98 11.82 7.05
C ILE A 372 -40.53 11.06 5.80
N ALA A 373 -41.18 9.93 5.53
CA ALA A 373 -40.90 9.10 4.36
C ALA A 373 -41.45 9.75 3.07
N GLY A 374 -40.64 10.59 2.43
CA GLY A 374 -40.87 11.12 1.08
C GLY A 374 -40.17 10.28 0.01
N ARG A 375 -40.88 9.97 -1.10
CA ARG A 375 -40.34 9.18 -2.22
C ARG A 375 -39.17 9.90 -2.90
N ILE A 376 -38.13 9.17 -3.27
CA ILE A 376 -37.00 9.70 -4.04
C ILE A 376 -37.46 10.06 -5.46
N ASN A 377 -37.50 11.35 -5.77
CA ASN A 377 -37.50 11.85 -7.14
C ASN A 377 -36.16 12.51 -7.47
N ARG A 378 -35.79 12.52 -8.76
CA ARG A 378 -34.48 12.93 -9.26
C ARG A 378 -34.39 14.45 -9.45
N ASP A 379 -34.04 15.20 -8.40
CA ASP A 379 -33.73 16.65 -8.50
C ASP A 379 -32.64 17.10 -7.50
N ARG A 380 -31.39 16.65 -7.69
CA ARG A 380 -30.29 16.96 -6.74
C ARG A 380 -29.71 18.38 -6.84
N GLN A 381 -29.88 19.10 -7.95
CA GLN A 381 -29.28 20.44 -8.11
C GLN A 381 -30.08 21.57 -7.41
N HIS A 382 -31.37 21.37 -7.17
CA HIS A 382 -32.22 22.39 -6.54
C HIS A 382 -32.11 22.40 -5.01
N ASP A 383 -31.88 21.23 -4.39
CA ASP A 383 -31.83 21.06 -2.93
C ASP A 383 -30.54 21.59 -2.30
N GLU A 384 -29.37 21.37 -2.93
CA GLU A 384 -28.11 21.97 -2.46
C GLU A 384 -28.18 23.50 -2.45
N SER A 385 -28.85 24.11 -3.43
CA SER A 385 -29.03 25.55 -3.51
C SER A 385 -29.89 26.12 -2.37
N GLN A 386 -30.79 25.32 -1.78
CA GLN A 386 -31.57 25.71 -0.59
C GLN A 386 -30.80 25.45 0.73
N LEU A 387 -30.16 24.28 0.88
CA LEU A 387 -29.33 24.00 2.06
C LEU A 387 -28.08 24.91 2.18
N ILE A 388 -27.54 25.40 1.07
CA ILE A 388 -26.41 26.33 1.06
C ILE A 388 -26.87 27.78 1.31
N LYS A 389 -28.11 28.14 0.96
CA LYS A 389 -28.70 29.45 1.29
C LYS A 389 -28.91 29.61 2.80
N SER A 390 -29.47 28.61 3.47
CA SER A 390 -29.89 28.70 4.88
C SER A 390 -28.74 28.95 5.86
N LYS A 391 -27.52 28.52 5.53
CA LYS A 391 -26.36 28.58 6.43
C LYS A 391 -25.73 29.98 6.60
N ILE A 392 -26.12 30.95 5.75
CA ILE A 392 -25.45 32.27 5.64
C ILE A 392 -26.25 33.40 6.32
N GLU A 393 -27.51 33.17 6.68
CA GLU A 393 -28.41 34.19 7.27
C GLU A 393 -28.37 34.22 8.81
N VAL A 394 -27.49 33.44 9.44
CA VAL A 394 -27.31 33.37 10.91
C VAL A 394 -25.99 33.99 11.35
N CYS A 395 -25.93 34.50 12.58
CA CYS A 395 -24.68 34.97 13.17
C CYS A 395 -23.82 33.78 13.63
N THR A 396 -22.56 33.72 13.21
CA THR A 396 -21.58 32.70 13.62
C THR A 396 -20.79 33.07 14.89
N ASN A 397 -21.04 34.23 15.50
CA ASN A 397 -20.37 34.62 16.74
C ASN A 397 -21.08 33.99 17.94
N THR A 398 -20.46 33.01 18.61
CA THR A 398 -21.00 32.32 19.80
C THR A 398 -21.33 33.27 20.96
N GLU A 399 -20.61 34.39 21.09
CA GLU A 399 -20.85 35.43 22.09
C GLU A 399 -22.03 36.37 21.76
N CYS A 400 -22.69 36.19 20.61
CA CYS A 400 -23.79 37.05 20.18
C CYS A 400 -25.14 36.52 20.66
N ALA A 401 -25.99 37.40 21.20
CA ALA A 401 -27.39 37.08 21.53
C ALA A 401 -28.22 36.55 20.33
N PHE A 402 -27.75 36.73 19.10
CA PHE A 402 -28.32 36.20 17.85
C PHE A 402 -27.49 35.07 17.20
N TYR A 403 -26.57 34.44 17.93
CA TYR A 403 -25.86 33.24 17.47
C TYR A 403 -26.86 32.16 17.01
N GLY A 404 -26.66 31.61 15.80
CA GLY A 404 -27.48 30.54 15.24
C GLY A 404 -28.96 30.85 14.97
N LYS A 405 -29.46 32.07 15.25
CA LYS A 405 -30.88 32.42 15.12
C LYS A 405 -31.18 32.96 13.71
N MET A 406 -32.05 32.27 12.97
CA MET A 406 -32.54 32.69 11.64
C MET A 406 -33.54 33.85 11.74
N ASN A 407 -33.76 34.54 10.61
CA ASN A 407 -34.82 35.55 10.43
C ASN A 407 -34.83 36.71 11.44
N LYS A 408 -33.67 37.11 11.97
CA LYS A 408 -33.53 38.28 12.88
C LYS A 408 -33.08 39.57 12.19
N GLY A 409 -32.93 39.59 10.86
CA GLY A 409 -32.59 40.79 10.08
C GLY A 409 -31.22 41.42 10.42
N ASN A 410 -30.43 40.73 11.23
CA ASN A 410 -29.18 41.24 11.80
C ASN A 410 -27.98 41.07 10.86
N ILE A 411 -28.12 40.31 9.77
CA ILE A 411 -27.03 40.02 8.82
C ILE A 411 -27.21 40.88 7.56
N VAL A 412 -26.16 41.60 7.16
CA VAL A 412 -26.11 42.37 5.91
C VAL A 412 -24.89 41.98 5.09
N SER A 413 -24.93 42.19 3.77
CA SER A 413 -23.75 41.99 2.92
C SER A 413 -22.67 43.05 3.21
N ASN A 414 -21.41 42.63 3.26
CA ASN A 414 -20.25 43.46 3.58
C ASN A 414 -19.17 43.36 2.47
N GLY A 415 -19.60 43.49 1.22
CA GLY A 415 -18.74 43.46 0.04
C GLY A 415 -18.34 42.05 -0.45
N THR A 416 -17.40 42.02 -1.39
CA THR A 416 -16.89 40.78 -2.02
C THR A 416 -15.36 40.71 -2.02
N TYR A 417 -14.81 39.51 -2.09
CA TYR A 417 -13.38 39.25 -2.24
C TYR A 417 -13.12 38.32 -3.44
N ARG A 418 -12.00 38.49 -4.12
CA ARG A 418 -11.60 37.62 -5.25
C ARG A 418 -11.02 36.31 -4.73
N THR A 419 -11.50 35.18 -5.21
CA THR A 419 -10.80 33.88 -5.08
C THR A 419 -9.86 33.68 -6.27
N LYS A 420 -8.89 32.76 -6.17
CA LYS A 420 -8.08 32.33 -7.32
C LYS A 420 -8.86 31.51 -8.35
N GLU A 421 -10.05 31.04 -7.99
CA GLU A 421 -10.97 30.28 -8.83
C GLU A 421 -11.85 31.20 -9.72
N GLY A 422 -11.60 32.52 -9.72
CA GLY A 422 -12.32 33.52 -10.52
C GLY A 422 -13.64 34.00 -9.91
N SER A 423 -14.33 33.15 -9.15
CA SER A 423 -15.63 33.46 -8.52
C SER A 423 -15.51 34.44 -7.34
N PRO A 424 -16.28 35.55 -7.31
CA PRO A 424 -16.24 36.50 -6.19
C PRO A 424 -16.97 35.95 -4.95
N GLY A 425 -16.23 35.75 -3.86
CA GLY A 425 -16.78 35.35 -2.57
C GLY A 425 -17.47 36.53 -1.86
N ARG A 426 -18.68 36.32 -1.33
CA ARG A 426 -19.42 37.34 -0.57
C ARG A 426 -19.04 37.34 0.92
N ARG A 427 -18.91 38.54 1.50
CA ARG A 427 -18.81 38.77 2.95
C ARG A 427 -20.14 39.27 3.49
N PHE A 428 -20.32 39.03 4.78
CA PHE A 428 -21.50 39.38 5.56
C PHE A 428 -21.06 39.98 6.91
N LEU A 429 -21.91 40.82 7.50
CA LEU A 429 -21.67 41.53 8.75
C LEU A 429 -22.89 41.37 9.65
N CYS A 430 -22.69 40.97 10.90
CA CYS A 430 -23.75 41.01 11.90
C CYS A 430 -23.82 42.40 12.54
N LYS A 431 -24.89 43.15 12.25
CA LYS A 431 -25.16 44.48 12.82
C LYS A 431 -25.24 44.51 14.35
N LYS A 432 -25.52 43.38 15.02
CA LYS A 432 -25.63 43.33 16.49
C LYS A 432 -24.28 43.17 17.22
N CYS A 433 -23.29 42.50 16.62
CA CYS A 433 -21.99 42.25 17.25
C CYS A 433 -20.79 42.78 16.47
N GLY A 434 -20.99 43.41 15.31
CA GLY A 434 -19.93 43.98 14.47
C GLY A 434 -19.00 42.96 13.78
N LYS A 435 -19.09 41.67 14.11
CA LYS A 435 -18.23 40.64 13.50
C LYS A 435 -18.66 40.34 12.06
N SER A 436 -17.67 40.26 11.17
CA SER A 436 -17.85 39.90 9.75
C SER A 436 -17.51 38.42 9.51
N PHE A 437 -18.19 37.81 8.54
CA PHE A 437 -18.01 36.40 8.16
C PHE A 437 -18.30 36.18 6.66
N CYS A 438 -18.07 34.98 6.15
CA CYS A 438 -18.30 34.60 4.75
C CYS A 438 -18.70 33.11 4.64
N LYS A 439 -19.04 32.62 3.45
CA LYS A 439 -19.38 31.19 3.23
C LYS A 439 -18.31 30.21 3.74
N ARG A 440 -17.02 30.61 3.73
CA ARG A 440 -15.89 29.79 4.20
C ARG A 440 -15.60 29.93 5.71
N THR A 441 -16.27 30.84 6.44
CA THR A 441 -16.07 30.99 7.90
C THR A 441 -16.49 29.69 8.63
N GLU A 442 -15.72 29.29 9.64
CA GLU A 442 -15.80 27.97 10.32
C GLU A 442 -15.51 26.72 9.45
N THR A 443 -14.92 26.91 8.26
CA THR A 443 -14.42 25.80 7.42
C THR A 443 -12.90 25.82 7.34
N ILE A 444 -12.29 24.69 6.95
CA ILE A 444 -10.83 24.62 6.74
C ILE A 444 -10.33 25.52 5.61
N PHE A 445 -11.24 26.00 4.75
CA PHE A 445 -10.96 26.87 3.63
C PHE A 445 -10.99 28.35 4.01
N TYR A 446 -11.29 28.68 5.26
CA TYR A 446 -11.16 30.04 5.77
C TYR A 446 -9.70 30.50 5.66
N ASP A 447 -9.50 31.68 5.07
CA ASP A 447 -8.19 32.28 4.76
C ASP A 447 -7.22 31.46 3.87
N LEU A 448 -7.63 30.30 3.36
CA LEU A 448 -6.84 29.55 2.38
C LEU A 448 -6.93 30.17 0.98
N ARG A 449 -5.76 30.56 0.45
CA ARG A 449 -5.57 31.01 -0.95
C ARG A 449 -5.44 29.87 -1.96
N SER A 450 -5.75 28.63 -1.56
CA SER A 450 -5.56 27.41 -2.35
C SER A 450 -6.92 26.81 -2.73
N PRO A 451 -7.08 26.19 -3.91
CA PRO A 451 -8.35 25.59 -4.32
C PRO A 451 -8.81 24.49 -3.37
N GLU A 452 -10.10 24.41 -3.10
CA GLU A 452 -10.66 23.47 -2.11
C GLU A 452 -10.36 22.01 -2.50
N GLU A 453 -10.55 21.65 -3.77
CA GLU A 453 -10.21 20.35 -4.36
C GLU A 453 -8.73 19.97 -4.17
N LYS A 454 -7.81 20.94 -4.28
CA LYS A 454 -6.36 20.70 -4.13
C LYS A 454 -5.98 20.39 -2.68
N VAL A 455 -6.71 20.97 -1.73
CA VAL A 455 -6.57 20.70 -0.29
C VAL A 455 -7.21 19.35 0.07
N PHE A 456 -8.39 19.03 -0.47
CA PHE A 456 -9.01 17.71 -0.32
C PHE A 456 -8.14 16.58 -0.88
N ASN A 457 -7.58 16.76 -2.09
CA ASN A 457 -6.65 15.79 -2.69
C ASN A 457 -5.39 15.60 -1.84
N ALA A 458 -4.87 16.65 -1.17
CA ALA A 458 -3.77 16.49 -0.22
C ALA A 458 -4.16 15.62 0.97
N ILE A 459 -5.30 15.91 1.62
CA ILE A 459 -5.80 15.15 2.76
C ILE A 459 -6.09 13.69 2.35
N LYS A 460 -6.66 13.47 1.16
CA LYS A 460 -6.92 12.14 0.58
C LYS A 460 -5.63 11.33 0.40
N LEU A 461 -4.59 11.92 -0.19
CA LEU A 461 -3.31 11.24 -0.37
C LEU A 461 -2.62 10.94 0.98
N LEU A 462 -2.75 11.83 1.96
CA LEU A 462 -2.23 11.61 3.33
C LEU A 462 -3.01 10.51 4.07
N ALA A 463 -4.34 10.48 3.98
CA ALA A 463 -5.18 9.42 4.54
C ALA A 463 -4.86 8.06 3.90
N LYS A 464 -4.58 8.04 2.59
CA LYS A 464 -4.07 6.86 1.86
C LYS A 464 -2.60 6.51 2.18
N GLY A 465 -1.98 7.15 3.18
CA GLY A 465 -0.67 6.78 3.72
C GLY A 465 0.54 7.32 2.97
N LEU A 466 0.38 8.23 1.99
CA LEU A 466 1.53 8.81 1.29
C LEU A 466 2.28 9.81 2.20
N PRO A 467 3.63 9.82 2.19
CA PRO A 467 4.40 10.75 2.99
C PRO A 467 4.23 12.19 2.47
N VAL A 468 4.19 13.15 3.40
CA VAL A 468 4.00 14.60 3.15
C VAL A 468 4.84 15.14 1.99
N GLN A 469 6.09 14.69 1.84
CA GLN A 469 6.99 15.12 0.76
C GLN A 469 6.54 14.63 -0.62
N ARG A 470 5.98 13.41 -0.71
CA ARG A 470 5.44 12.84 -1.96
C ARG A 470 4.14 13.52 -2.34
N VAL A 471 3.26 13.79 -1.37
CA VAL A 471 2.02 14.60 -1.58
C VAL A 471 2.36 16.02 -2.03
N ALA A 472 3.37 16.65 -1.43
CA ALA A 472 3.86 17.97 -1.82
C ALA A 472 4.37 18.00 -3.28
N LYS A 473 5.12 16.97 -3.69
CA LYS A 473 5.59 16.82 -5.08
C LYS A 473 4.44 16.58 -6.07
N LEU A 474 3.52 15.66 -5.75
CA LEU A 474 2.37 15.32 -6.61
C LEU A 474 1.43 16.52 -6.83
N LEU A 475 1.31 17.41 -5.85
CA LEU A 475 0.45 18.59 -5.92
C LEU A 475 1.23 19.87 -6.24
N GLU A 476 2.52 19.81 -6.56
CA GLU A 476 3.36 20.98 -6.89
C GLU A 476 3.27 22.11 -5.85
N VAL A 477 3.37 21.75 -4.57
CA VAL A 477 3.36 22.70 -3.44
C VAL A 477 4.49 22.40 -2.46
N LYS A 478 4.81 23.37 -1.59
CA LYS A 478 5.84 23.16 -0.55
C LYS A 478 5.32 22.18 0.50
N SER A 479 6.22 21.36 1.05
CA SER A 479 5.87 20.40 2.13
C SER A 479 5.27 21.07 3.36
N ASP A 480 5.65 22.31 3.66
CA ASP A 480 5.06 23.08 4.77
C ASP A 480 3.64 23.56 4.49
N THR A 481 3.28 23.76 3.22
CA THR A 481 1.90 24.02 2.79
C THR A 481 1.01 22.81 3.07
N ILE A 482 1.48 21.59 2.74
CA ILE A 482 0.77 20.34 3.08
C ILE A 482 0.61 20.18 4.60
N ARG A 483 1.67 20.45 5.39
CA ARG A 483 1.61 20.38 6.87
C ARG A 483 0.63 21.40 7.46
N HIS A 484 0.57 22.60 6.86
CA HIS A 484 -0.36 23.65 7.26
C HIS A 484 -1.82 23.25 6.98
N TRP A 485 -2.11 22.73 5.78
CA TRP A 485 -3.44 22.19 5.45
C TRP A 485 -3.84 21.05 6.38
N LEU A 486 -2.94 20.10 6.67
CA LEU A 486 -3.21 19.00 7.58
C LEU A 486 -3.50 19.48 9.02
N LYS A 487 -2.80 20.53 9.49
CA LYS A 487 -3.05 21.15 10.79
C LYS A 487 -4.43 21.81 10.86
N LEU A 488 -4.85 22.53 9.81
CA LEU A 488 -6.18 23.13 9.72
C LEU A 488 -7.26 22.05 9.64
N ALA A 489 -7.02 20.99 8.86
CA ALA A 489 -7.94 19.88 8.70
C ALA A 489 -8.21 19.15 10.02
N ALA A 490 -7.17 18.88 10.80
CA ALA A 490 -7.31 18.23 12.11
C ALA A 490 -8.11 19.06 13.15
N ALA A 491 -8.17 20.39 13.00
CA ALA A 491 -9.00 21.25 13.86
C ALA A 491 -10.51 21.16 13.54
N HIS A 492 -10.87 20.58 12.39
CA HIS A 492 -12.24 20.45 11.91
C HIS A 492 -12.57 19.02 11.44
N SER A 493 -11.87 18.01 11.97
CA SER A 493 -11.92 16.61 11.49
C SER A 493 -13.34 16.08 11.38
N GLU A 494 -14.16 16.24 12.43
CA GLU A 494 -15.54 15.72 12.46
C GLU A 494 -16.44 16.26 11.33
N LYS A 495 -16.28 17.55 10.96
CA LYS A 495 -17.00 18.15 9.84
C LYS A 495 -16.45 17.64 8.50
N LEU A 496 -15.12 17.50 8.39
CA LEU A 496 -14.46 17.00 7.19
C LEU A 496 -14.73 15.53 6.89
N ASP A 497 -14.79 14.67 7.90
CA ASP A 497 -14.94 13.23 7.71
C ASP A 497 -16.25 12.92 6.98
N THR A 498 -17.33 13.64 7.32
CA THR A 498 -18.61 13.50 6.62
C THR A 498 -18.57 13.89 5.14
N ILE A 499 -17.67 14.79 4.75
CA ILE A 499 -17.48 15.25 3.36
C ILE A 499 -16.55 14.28 2.63
N LEU A 500 -15.39 13.96 3.23
CA LEU A 500 -14.37 13.07 2.70
C LEU A 500 -14.90 11.64 2.45
N ILE A 501 -15.77 11.14 3.32
CA ILE A 501 -16.42 9.83 3.15
C ILE A 501 -17.47 9.88 2.01
N LYS A 502 -18.26 10.96 1.88
CA LYS A 502 -19.37 11.04 0.92
C LYS A 502 -18.97 11.46 -0.49
N GLU A 503 -18.04 12.39 -0.62
CA GLU A 503 -17.70 13.05 -1.90
C GLU A 503 -16.36 12.57 -2.48
N HIS A 504 -15.52 11.92 -1.66
CA HIS A 504 -14.16 11.56 -2.04
C HIS A 504 -13.78 10.09 -1.80
N ASP A 505 -14.72 9.25 -1.38
CA ASP A 505 -14.59 7.80 -1.21
C ASP A 505 -13.31 7.42 -0.43
N ILE A 506 -13.28 7.84 0.83
CA ILE A 506 -12.22 7.54 1.79
C ILE A 506 -12.83 6.72 2.92
N SER A 507 -12.18 5.63 3.31
CA SER A 507 -12.68 4.81 4.42
C SER A 507 -12.58 5.57 5.75
N ARG A 508 -13.58 5.39 6.61
CA ARG A 508 -13.59 5.98 7.96
C ARG A 508 -12.35 5.57 8.76
N SER A 509 -11.89 4.33 8.59
CA SER A 509 -10.65 3.80 9.16
C SER A 509 -9.38 4.55 8.72
N ASP A 510 -9.26 4.94 7.44
CA ASP A 510 -8.08 5.70 6.97
C ASP A 510 -8.06 7.12 7.58
N LEU A 511 -9.24 7.72 7.78
CA LEU A 511 -9.39 9.02 8.46
C LEU A 511 -9.11 8.91 9.96
N ASP A 512 -9.63 7.89 10.64
CA ASP A 512 -9.35 7.63 12.06
C ASP A 512 -7.84 7.39 12.29
N ILE A 513 -7.15 6.69 11.38
CA ILE A 513 -5.69 6.54 11.39
C ILE A 513 -4.98 7.89 11.17
N LEU A 514 -5.39 8.68 10.18
CA LEU A 514 -4.81 10.00 9.91
C LEU A 514 -4.98 10.94 11.12
N TRP A 515 -6.17 11.00 11.71
CA TRP A 515 -6.44 11.87 12.86
C TRP A 515 -5.82 11.35 14.14
N SER A 516 -5.74 10.03 14.34
CA SER A 516 -4.94 9.43 15.41
C SER A 516 -3.47 9.84 15.26
N PHE A 517 -2.89 9.77 14.05
CA PHE A 517 -1.52 10.23 13.77
C PHE A 517 -1.33 11.73 14.05
N VAL A 518 -2.25 12.60 13.61
CA VAL A 518 -2.13 14.05 13.86
C VAL A 518 -2.33 14.40 15.34
N LYS A 519 -3.28 13.76 16.03
CA LYS A 519 -3.56 13.96 17.46
C LYS A 519 -2.44 13.38 18.34
N THR A 520 -1.82 12.26 17.96
CA THR A 520 -0.71 11.63 18.71
C THR A 520 0.66 12.24 18.45
N ASN A 521 0.79 13.17 17.48
CA ASN A 521 1.98 14.00 17.23
C ASN A 521 2.27 15.04 18.36
N THR A 522 1.84 14.70 19.58
CA THR A 522 2.02 15.40 20.85
C THR A 522 3.48 15.72 21.18
N LEU A 523 4.46 14.99 20.65
CA LEU A 523 5.88 15.30 20.85
C LEU A 523 6.27 16.66 20.26
N ARG A 524 5.66 17.08 19.15
CA ARG A 524 5.89 18.41 18.58
C ARG A 524 5.17 19.52 19.36
N GLN A 525 4.02 19.22 19.96
CA GLN A 525 3.37 20.13 20.91
C GLN A 525 4.14 20.23 22.24
N ARG A 526 4.68 19.12 22.77
CA ARG A 526 5.56 19.11 23.95
C ARG A 526 6.86 19.89 23.69
N ALA A 527 7.47 19.76 22.50
CA ALA A 527 8.62 20.58 22.12
C ALA A 527 8.30 22.09 22.05
N LEU A 528 7.09 22.47 21.62
CA LEU A 528 6.61 23.86 21.64
C LEU A 528 6.29 24.34 23.06
N LEU A 529 5.67 23.51 23.91
CA LEU A 529 5.41 23.81 25.32
C LEU A 529 6.71 23.93 26.14
N CYS A 530 7.73 23.11 25.85
CA CYS A 530 9.06 23.26 26.45
C CYS A 530 9.78 24.52 25.98
N LYS A 531 9.60 24.96 24.72
CA LYS A 531 10.07 26.27 24.24
C LYS A 531 9.39 27.44 24.96
N ASN A 532 8.07 27.35 25.18
CA ASN A 532 7.35 28.39 25.91
C ASN A 532 7.72 28.43 27.41
N LYS A 533 8.09 27.28 28.01
CA LYS A 533 8.66 27.25 29.37
C LYS A 533 10.08 27.85 29.46
N THR A 534 10.85 27.89 28.38
CA THR A 534 12.19 28.52 28.38
C THR A 534 12.17 30.03 28.16
N GLN A 535 10.99 30.65 27.99
CA GLN A 535 10.83 32.12 27.93
C GLN A 535 10.32 32.75 29.25
N PHE A 536 10.07 31.95 30.29
CA PHE A 536 9.59 32.43 31.61
C PHE A 536 10.59 32.15 32.76
N GLN A 537 11.88 32.09 32.47
CA GLN A 537 12.96 32.02 33.47
C GLN A 537 14.12 33.00 33.17
N THR A 538 13.80 34.17 32.58
CA THR A 538 14.75 35.29 32.40
C THR A 538 14.03 36.65 32.55
N VAL A 539 13.33 36.84 33.66
CA VAL A 539 13.05 38.15 34.26
C VAL A 539 13.13 37.96 35.77
N ASP A 540 13.93 38.82 36.41
CA ASP A 540 14.23 38.95 37.85
C ASP A 540 14.82 37.72 38.58
#